data_AF-A0AAW3X2A9-F1
#
_entry.id   AF-A0AAW3X2A9-F1
#
_cell.length_a   1.000
_cell.length_b   1.000
_cell.length_c   1.000
_cell.angle_alpha   90.00
_cell.angle_beta   90.00
_cell.angle_gamma   90.00
#
_symmetry.space_group_name_H-M   'P 1'
#
loop_
_entity.id
_entity.type
_entity.pdbx_description
1 polymer ?
#
loop_
_entity_poly.entity_id
_entity_poly.type
_entity_poly.pdbx_seq_one_letter_code
_entity_poly.pdbx_strand_id
1 'polypeptide(L)'
;MFNGIFLFYILQRLTWIIKITYWSQFSTKQWIESMTLVGYFTGHGDVINGTTWFLIPLFLFYLVRIGYAWIYEKIKPEYNFLFLELFVLLIMFLIKGFHLSVSSTLVFVYMPLMGMILGEIFRKERRISIFNGSLLLIVNYVLMVIWFWVFAREYHDTYCYFVSFIYSLFLIIIFAIFKEQFKKSQMIDFCCKISLSVYLMHMTFGRFLLSFFSYISIPFSLSFVITIAVIFLISYIHMNILSRIIR
;
A
#
# COMPACT_ATOMS: atom_id res chain seq x y z
N MET A 1 -13.49 -3.84 -0.80
CA MET A 1 -12.69 -2.77 -0.17
C MET A 1 -13.54 -1.64 0.39
N PHE A 2 -14.57 -1.19 -0.34
CA PHE A 2 -15.64 -0.29 0.14
C PHE A 2 -16.22 -0.65 1.53
N ASN A 3 -16.13 -1.90 1.94
CA ASN A 3 -16.88 -2.45 3.07
C ASN A 3 -16.34 -2.04 4.45
N GLY A 4 -15.03 -1.81 4.62
CA GLY A 4 -14.45 -1.53 5.95
C GLY A 4 -14.81 -0.14 6.50
N ILE A 5 -14.61 0.90 5.70
CA ILE A 5 -14.95 2.29 6.09
C ILE A 5 -16.47 2.48 6.06
N PHE A 6 -17.18 1.83 5.14
CA PHE A 6 -18.64 1.85 5.13
C PHE A 6 -19.23 1.22 6.40
N LEU A 7 -18.69 0.07 6.84
CA LEU A 7 -19.04 -0.51 8.13
C LEU A 7 -18.73 0.44 9.28
N PHE A 8 -17.55 1.07 9.27
CA PHE A 8 -17.18 2.06 10.28
C PHE A 8 -18.14 3.26 10.30
N TYR A 9 -18.56 3.75 9.14
CA TYR A 9 -19.55 4.80 9.00
C TYR A 9 -20.90 4.40 9.60
N ILE A 10 -21.41 3.20 9.29
CA ILE A 10 -22.64 2.68 9.89
C ILE A 10 -22.51 2.62 11.41
N LEU A 11 -21.39 2.08 11.92
CA LEU A 11 -21.12 2.02 13.35
C LEU A 11 -21.12 3.42 13.98
N GLN A 12 -20.46 4.40 13.37
CA GLN A 12 -20.46 5.78 13.87
C GLN A 12 -21.85 6.41 13.82
N ARG A 13 -22.64 6.15 12.78
CA ARG A 13 -24.04 6.64 12.70
C ARG A 13 -24.89 6.08 13.83
N LEU A 14 -24.72 4.80 14.16
CA LEU A 14 -25.42 4.17 15.28
C LEU A 14 -24.96 4.72 16.63
N THR A 15 -23.65 4.95 16.83
CA THR A 15 -23.15 5.51 18.09
C THR A 15 -23.59 6.96 18.28
N TRP A 16 -23.73 7.75 17.21
CA TRP A 16 -24.21 9.15 17.31
C TRP A 16 -25.66 9.28 17.77
N ILE A 17 -26.48 8.24 17.62
CA ILE A 17 -27.83 8.22 18.21
C ILE A 17 -27.75 8.34 19.74
N ILE A 18 -26.68 7.78 20.34
CA ILE A 18 -26.46 7.75 21.78
C ILE A 18 -25.59 8.93 22.22
N LYS A 19 -24.46 9.16 21.53
CA LYS A 19 -23.51 10.21 21.86
C LYS A 19 -22.70 10.66 20.65
N ILE A 20 -22.60 11.97 20.47
CA ILE A 20 -21.77 12.60 19.44
C ILE A 20 -20.29 12.29 19.72
N THR A 21 -19.58 11.81 18.69
CA THR A 21 -18.14 11.49 18.76
C THR A 21 -17.33 12.45 17.87
N TYR A 22 -15.99 12.43 18.00
CA TYR A 22 -15.06 13.16 17.11
C TYR A 22 -15.40 12.99 15.62
N TRP A 23 -15.87 11.81 15.22
CA TRP A 23 -16.15 11.48 13.83
C TRP A 23 -17.37 12.20 13.25
N SER A 24 -18.22 12.81 14.09
CA SER A 24 -19.41 13.57 13.68
C SER A 24 -19.10 14.87 12.94
N GLN A 25 -17.88 15.39 13.08
CA GLN A 25 -17.44 16.62 12.41
C GLN A 25 -17.31 16.45 10.88
N PHE A 26 -17.19 15.21 10.40
CA PHE A 26 -16.97 14.93 8.99
C PHE A 26 -18.29 14.92 8.21
N SER A 27 -18.32 15.69 7.13
CA SER A 27 -19.45 15.73 6.20
C SER A 27 -19.62 14.40 5.44
N THR A 28 -20.83 14.12 4.95
CA THR A 28 -21.09 12.94 4.11
C THR A 28 -20.17 12.90 2.88
N LYS A 29 -19.81 14.06 2.32
CA LYS A 29 -18.84 14.15 1.23
C LYS A 29 -17.47 13.61 1.65
N GLN A 30 -16.94 14.03 2.80
CA GLN A 30 -15.64 13.54 3.31
C GLN A 30 -15.66 12.05 3.65
N TRP A 31 -16.80 11.53 4.11
CA TRP A 31 -17.01 10.09 4.27
C TRP A 31 -16.92 9.35 2.94
N ILE A 32 -17.60 9.82 1.89
CA ILE A 32 -17.52 9.22 0.55
C ILE A 32 -16.10 9.35 -0.03
N GLU A 33 -15.48 10.52 0.08
CA GLU A 33 -14.10 10.74 -0.39
C GLU A 33 -13.10 9.81 0.30
N SER A 34 -13.29 9.52 1.59
CA SER A 34 -12.44 8.57 2.34
C SER A 34 -12.79 7.10 2.08
N MET A 35 -14.04 6.78 1.73
CA MET A 35 -14.46 5.44 1.30
C MET A 35 -13.94 5.08 -0.10
N THR A 36 -13.60 6.09 -0.89
CA THR A 36 -13.20 5.98 -2.30
C THR A 36 -11.79 6.54 -2.50
N LEU A 37 -11.34 6.60 -3.76
CA LEU A 37 -10.08 7.27 -4.11
C LEU A 37 -10.31 8.73 -4.55
N VAL A 38 -11.55 9.22 -4.54
CA VAL A 38 -11.91 10.54 -5.07
C VAL A 38 -11.18 11.66 -4.33
N GLY A 39 -10.99 11.54 -3.01
CA GLY A 39 -10.28 12.53 -2.21
C GLY A 39 -8.87 12.86 -2.73
N TYR A 40 -8.19 11.89 -3.34
CA TYR A 40 -6.86 12.09 -3.92
C TYR A 40 -6.86 12.89 -5.23
N PHE A 41 -7.96 12.85 -5.97
CA PHE A 41 -8.13 13.64 -7.19
C PHE A 41 -8.64 15.06 -6.89
N THR A 42 -9.32 15.26 -5.76
CA THR A 42 -9.80 16.57 -5.30
C THR A 42 -8.79 17.31 -4.40
N GLY A 43 -7.71 16.64 -4.00
CA GLY A 43 -6.64 17.21 -3.15
C GLY A 43 -6.91 17.14 -1.64
N HIS A 44 -8.03 16.56 -1.21
CA HIS A 44 -8.33 16.36 0.22
C HIS A 44 -7.62 15.12 0.82
N GLY A 45 -7.26 14.15 -0.01
CA GLY A 45 -6.66 12.88 0.43
C GLY A 45 -7.58 12.05 1.33
N ASP A 46 -6.97 11.26 2.22
CA ASP A 46 -7.68 10.44 3.20
C ASP A 46 -7.99 11.25 4.48
N VAL A 47 -9.19 11.83 4.53
CA VAL A 47 -9.65 12.62 5.69
C VAL A 47 -9.97 11.73 6.89
N ILE A 48 -10.50 10.52 6.64
CA ILE A 48 -11.00 9.61 7.69
C ILE A 48 -10.17 8.32 7.79
N ASN A 49 -9.78 7.71 6.66
CA ASN A 49 -8.99 6.48 6.66
C ASN A 49 -7.64 6.65 5.97
N GLY A 50 -6.56 6.88 6.72
CA GLY A 50 -5.23 7.22 6.16
C GLY A 50 -4.48 6.14 5.37
N THR A 51 -5.14 5.08 4.88
CA THR A 51 -4.48 3.94 4.23
C THR A 51 -5.08 3.54 2.89
N THR A 52 -5.92 4.36 2.25
CA THR A 52 -6.42 4.01 0.90
C THR A 52 -5.50 4.50 -0.21
N TRP A 53 -4.65 5.49 0.06
CA TRP A 53 -3.71 6.05 -0.91
C TRP A 53 -2.89 5.02 -1.69
N PHE A 54 -2.42 3.92 -1.06
CA PHE A 54 -1.55 2.93 -1.70
C PHE A 54 -2.21 2.21 -2.89
N LEU A 55 -3.53 2.27 -3.01
CA LEU A 55 -4.26 1.65 -4.11
C LEU A 55 -4.04 2.38 -5.43
N ILE A 56 -3.73 3.67 -5.37
CA ILE A 56 -3.44 4.51 -6.53
C ILE A 56 -2.15 4.03 -7.23
N PRO A 57 -0.98 3.97 -6.55
CA PRO A 57 0.23 3.44 -7.15
C PRO A 57 0.10 1.94 -7.44
N LEU A 58 -0.70 1.18 -6.67
CA LEU A 58 -0.97 -0.23 -6.97
C LEU A 58 -1.77 -0.41 -8.27
N PHE A 59 -2.78 0.43 -8.51
CA PHE A 59 -3.54 0.41 -9.77
C PHE A 59 -2.63 0.73 -10.95
N LEU A 60 -1.80 1.78 -10.83
CA LEU A 60 -0.80 2.08 -11.86
C LEU A 60 0.17 0.90 -12.07
N PHE A 61 0.65 0.31 -10.98
CA PHE A 61 1.51 -0.88 -11.06
C PHE A 61 0.84 -2.04 -11.80
N TYR A 62 -0.46 -2.29 -11.60
CA TYR A 62 -1.16 -3.32 -12.35
C TYR A 62 -1.25 -3.01 -13.83
N LEU A 63 -1.49 -1.76 -14.23
CA LEU A 63 -1.44 -1.35 -15.64
C LEU A 63 -0.06 -1.62 -16.24
N VAL A 64 1.00 -1.23 -15.51
CA VAL A 64 2.39 -1.49 -15.91
C VAL A 64 2.66 -3.00 -16.00
N ARG A 65 2.16 -3.81 -15.05
CA ARG A 65 2.34 -5.26 -15.02
C ARG A 65 1.60 -5.97 -16.17
N ILE A 66 0.43 -5.49 -16.57
CA ILE A 66 -0.32 -5.99 -17.73
C ILE A 66 0.45 -5.69 -19.02
N GLY A 67 0.92 -4.44 -19.17
CA GLY A 67 1.78 -4.07 -20.30
C GLY A 67 3.05 -4.93 -20.36
N TYR A 68 3.70 -5.14 -19.22
CA TYR A 68 4.83 -6.06 -19.09
C TYR A 68 4.47 -7.46 -19.56
N ALA A 69 3.38 -8.05 -19.05
CA ALA A 69 2.96 -9.40 -19.42
C ALA A 69 2.71 -9.55 -20.93
N TRP A 70 2.12 -8.55 -21.56
CA TRP A 70 1.82 -8.57 -22.99
C TRP A 70 3.07 -8.49 -23.88
N ILE A 71 4.08 -7.76 -23.43
CA ILE A 71 5.37 -7.62 -24.13
C ILE A 71 6.33 -8.76 -23.76
N TYR A 72 6.12 -9.38 -22.59
CA TYR A 72 7.01 -10.37 -21.98
C TYR A 72 7.40 -11.52 -22.93
N GLU A 73 6.46 -11.96 -23.75
CA GLU A 73 6.67 -13.06 -24.71
C GLU A 73 7.20 -12.60 -26.07
N LYS A 74 7.16 -11.29 -26.36
CA LYS A 74 7.45 -10.73 -27.67
C LYS A 74 8.88 -10.19 -27.80
N ILE A 75 9.50 -9.82 -26.69
CA ILE A 75 10.80 -9.13 -26.66
C ILE A 75 11.69 -9.77 -25.60
N LYS A 76 13.03 -9.67 -25.75
CA LYS A 76 13.97 -10.17 -24.75
C LYS A 76 13.69 -9.52 -23.37
N PRO A 77 13.74 -10.31 -22.28
CA PRO A 77 13.42 -9.89 -20.91
C PRO A 77 14.08 -8.59 -20.45
N GLU A 78 15.32 -8.35 -20.86
CA GLU A 78 16.12 -7.17 -20.47
C GLU A 78 15.56 -5.87 -21.06
N TYR A 79 15.12 -5.90 -22.32
CA TYR A 79 14.49 -4.74 -22.96
C TYR A 79 13.08 -4.47 -22.42
N ASN A 80 12.40 -5.50 -21.92
CA ASN A 80 11.07 -5.34 -21.33
C ASN A 80 11.10 -4.40 -20.13
N PHE A 81 12.10 -4.52 -19.26
CA PHE A 81 12.23 -3.63 -18.11
C PHE A 81 12.64 -2.22 -18.47
N LEU A 82 13.55 -2.04 -19.43
CA LEU A 82 13.87 -0.71 -19.94
C LEU A 82 12.64 -0.01 -20.52
N PHE A 83 11.81 -0.75 -21.26
CA PHE A 83 10.54 -0.24 -21.78
C PHE A 83 9.56 0.12 -20.65
N LEU A 84 9.45 -0.71 -19.61
CA LEU A 84 8.61 -0.39 -18.45
C LEU A 84 9.08 0.85 -17.70
N GLU A 85 10.38 0.96 -17.43
CA GLU A 85 10.95 2.15 -16.79
C GLU A 85 10.69 3.40 -17.63
N LEU A 86 10.86 3.31 -18.95
CA LEU A 86 10.58 4.41 -19.87
C LEU A 86 9.09 4.79 -19.91
N PHE A 87 8.20 3.80 -19.83
CA PHE A 87 6.76 4.04 -19.75
C PHE A 87 6.37 4.75 -18.45
N VAL A 88 6.89 4.29 -17.31
CA VAL A 88 6.66 4.93 -16.01
C VAL A 88 7.26 6.33 -15.99
N LEU A 89 8.46 6.50 -16.54
CA LEU A 89 9.12 7.80 -16.69
C LEU A 89 8.27 8.78 -17.51
N LEU A 90 7.72 8.33 -18.65
CA LEU A 90 6.82 9.12 -19.48
C LEU A 90 5.58 9.56 -18.69
N ILE A 91 4.97 8.64 -17.93
CA ILE A 91 3.83 8.94 -17.06
C ILE A 91 4.21 10.02 -16.04
N MET A 92 5.36 9.90 -15.37
CA MET A 92 5.82 10.90 -14.39
C MET A 92 6.04 12.27 -15.03
N PHE A 93 6.61 12.35 -16.23
CA PHE A 93 6.75 13.60 -16.96
C PHE A 93 5.39 14.23 -17.33
N LEU A 94 4.44 13.42 -17.80
CA LEU A 94 3.09 13.90 -18.13
C LEU A 94 2.40 14.45 -16.88
N ILE A 95 2.42 13.68 -15.79
CA ILE A 95 1.84 14.06 -14.50
C ILE A 95 2.44 15.39 -13.99
N LYS A 96 3.76 15.57 -14.15
CA LYS A 96 4.45 16.82 -13.79
C LYS A 96 3.87 18.03 -14.53
N GLY A 97 3.56 17.88 -15.82
CA GLY A 97 2.97 18.95 -16.63
C GLY A 97 1.51 19.27 -16.29
N PHE A 98 0.73 18.27 -15.88
CA PHE A 98 -0.68 18.43 -15.55
C PHE A 98 -0.96 18.92 -14.12
N HIS A 99 0.05 18.97 -13.24
CA HIS A 99 -0.07 19.43 -11.85
C HIS A 99 -1.23 18.77 -11.08
N LEU A 100 -1.46 17.46 -11.29
CA LEU A 100 -2.57 16.74 -10.67
C LEU A 100 -2.34 16.57 -9.16
N SER A 101 -3.38 16.68 -8.34
CA SER A 101 -3.27 16.47 -6.87
C SER A 101 -2.80 15.06 -6.50
N VAL A 102 -3.11 14.06 -7.33
CA VAL A 102 -2.75 12.65 -7.13
C VAL A 102 -1.26 12.35 -7.39
N SER A 103 -0.51 13.29 -7.96
CA SER A 103 0.89 13.11 -8.39
C SER A 103 1.80 12.63 -7.26
N SER A 104 1.62 13.18 -6.06
CA SER A 104 2.38 12.83 -4.85
C SER A 104 2.22 11.37 -4.44
N THR A 105 1.12 10.73 -4.84
CA THR A 105 0.82 9.33 -4.50
C THR A 105 1.28 8.37 -5.60
N LEU A 106 1.29 8.81 -6.86
CA LEU A 106 1.66 7.95 -7.99
C LEU A 106 3.15 7.58 -7.98
N VAL A 107 4.01 8.44 -7.44
CA VAL A 107 5.46 8.19 -7.33
C VAL A 107 5.79 6.90 -6.57
N PHE A 108 4.91 6.44 -5.69
CA PHE A 108 5.10 5.19 -4.95
C PHE A 108 5.05 3.94 -5.83
N VAL A 109 4.68 4.04 -7.12
CA VAL A 109 4.72 2.93 -8.09
C VAL A 109 6.11 2.32 -8.25
N TYR A 110 7.18 3.10 -8.01
CA TYR A 110 8.55 2.59 -8.08
C TYR A 110 8.82 1.46 -7.09
N MET A 111 8.11 1.41 -5.95
CA MET A 111 8.31 0.35 -4.94
C MET A 111 7.87 -1.04 -5.41
N PRO A 112 6.61 -1.25 -5.85
CA PRO A 112 6.23 -2.55 -6.39
C PRO A 112 6.97 -2.87 -7.70
N LEU A 113 7.41 -1.88 -8.48
CA LEU A 113 8.29 -2.11 -9.64
C LEU A 113 9.63 -2.72 -9.24
N MET A 114 10.26 -2.19 -8.18
CA MET A 114 11.47 -2.78 -7.60
C MET A 114 11.24 -4.23 -7.17
N GLY A 115 10.08 -4.52 -6.55
CA GLY A 115 9.66 -5.87 -6.20
C GLY A 115 9.52 -6.79 -7.42
N MET A 116 9.01 -6.27 -8.55
CA MET A 116 8.93 -7.00 -9.82
C MET A 116 10.32 -7.33 -10.37
N ILE A 117 11.26 -6.38 -10.36
CA ILE A 117 12.65 -6.58 -10.79
C ILE A 117 13.31 -7.66 -9.93
N LEU A 118 13.19 -7.56 -8.60
CA LEU A 118 13.68 -8.59 -7.67
C LEU A 118 13.08 -9.98 -7.97
N GLY A 119 11.77 -10.02 -8.24
CA GLY A 119 11.07 -11.25 -8.60
C GLY A 119 11.68 -11.95 -9.82
N GLU A 120 12.07 -11.18 -10.85
CA GLU A 120 12.70 -11.73 -12.05
C GLU A 120 14.17 -12.15 -11.82
N ILE A 121 14.93 -11.45 -10.97
CA ILE A 121 16.29 -11.84 -10.58
C ILE A 121 16.29 -13.22 -9.89
N PHE A 122 15.33 -13.45 -8.98
CA PHE A 122 15.25 -14.68 -8.19
C PHE A 122 14.38 -15.78 -8.83
N ARG A 123 13.87 -15.56 -10.04
CA ARG A 123 13.07 -16.53 -10.79
C ARG A 123 13.91 -17.74 -11.20
N LYS A 124 13.32 -18.95 -11.15
CA LYS A 124 14.03 -20.20 -11.45
C LYS A 124 14.61 -20.26 -12.86
N GLU A 125 13.85 -19.80 -13.87
CA GLU A 125 14.28 -19.77 -15.27
C GLU A 125 15.32 -18.68 -15.59
N ARG A 126 15.72 -17.86 -14.58
CA ARG A 126 16.67 -16.72 -14.68
C ARG A 126 16.75 -16.10 -16.07
N ARG A 127 15.73 -15.33 -16.41
CA ARG A 127 15.62 -14.64 -17.70
C ARG A 127 16.40 -13.33 -17.78
N ILE A 128 16.87 -12.84 -16.63
CA ILE A 128 17.71 -11.66 -16.48
C ILE A 128 18.95 -12.04 -15.67
N SER A 129 20.12 -11.59 -16.11
CA SER A 129 21.35 -11.79 -15.37
C SER A 129 21.33 -10.99 -14.05
N ILE A 130 21.98 -11.50 -13.00
CA ILE A 130 22.06 -10.81 -11.70
C ILE A 130 22.67 -9.40 -11.85
N PHE A 131 23.62 -9.24 -12.78
CA PHE A 131 24.23 -7.95 -13.08
C PHE A 131 23.23 -6.96 -13.68
N ASN A 132 22.53 -7.36 -14.76
CA ASN A 132 21.53 -6.49 -15.41
C ASN A 132 20.37 -6.18 -14.47
N GLY A 133 19.92 -7.15 -13.68
CA GLY A 133 18.90 -6.95 -12.65
C GLY A 133 19.36 -5.96 -11.57
N SER A 134 20.58 -6.09 -11.06
CA SER A 134 21.15 -5.15 -10.08
C SER A 134 21.26 -3.73 -10.65
N LEU A 135 21.68 -3.59 -11.91
CA LEU A 135 21.74 -2.30 -12.58
C LEU A 135 20.35 -1.66 -12.69
N LEU A 136 19.33 -2.45 -13.06
CA LEU A 136 17.94 -1.99 -13.13
C LEU A 136 17.40 -1.56 -11.76
N LEU A 137 17.74 -2.27 -10.67
CA LEU A 137 17.38 -1.86 -9.31
C LEU A 137 17.98 -0.49 -8.95
N ILE A 138 19.23 -0.24 -9.32
CA ILE A 138 19.89 1.05 -9.08
C ILE A 138 19.18 2.16 -9.89
N VAL A 139 18.92 1.92 -11.18
CA VAL A 139 18.21 2.88 -12.04
C VAL A 139 16.81 3.19 -11.48
N ASN A 140 16.04 2.17 -11.13
CA ASN A 140 14.71 2.30 -10.54
C ASN A 140 14.76 3.12 -9.24
N TYR A 141 15.73 2.83 -8.35
CA TYR A 141 15.92 3.56 -7.11
C TYR A 141 16.27 5.04 -7.34
N VAL A 142 17.18 5.33 -8.27
CA VAL A 142 17.57 6.71 -8.60
C VAL A 142 16.37 7.49 -9.17
N LEU A 143 15.61 6.88 -10.08
CA LEU A 143 14.38 7.48 -10.61
C LEU A 143 13.35 7.72 -9.52
N MET A 144 13.17 6.77 -8.60
CA MET A 144 12.32 6.94 -7.44
C MET A 144 12.74 8.18 -6.63
N VAL A 145 14.02 8.31 -6.26
CA VAL A 145 14.52 9.46 -5.50
C VAL A 145 14.26 10.78 -6.23
N ILE A 146 14.55 10.85 -7.54
CA ILE A 146 14.30 12.05 -8.36
C ILE A 146 12.82 12.43 -8.36
N TRP A 147 11.91 11.47 -8.57
CA TRP A 147 10.50 11.79 -8.64
C TRP A 147 9.88 12.08 -7.27
N PHE A 148 10.40 11.48 -6.20
CA PHE A 148 10.00 11.83 -4.84
C PHE A 148 10.42 13.27 -4.51
N TRP A 149 11.60 13.72 -4.96
CA TRP A 149 12.00 15.12 -4.82
C TRP A 149 11.00 16.08 -5.52
N VAL A 150 10.48 15.68 -6.68
CA VAL A 150 9.53 16.50 -7.46
C VAL A 150 8.13 16.51 -6.86
N PHE A 151 7.60 15.36 -6.45
CA PHE A 151 6.18 15.21 -6.11
C PHE A 151 5.88 15.02 -4.61
N ALA A 152 6.87 14.61 -3.83
CA ALA A 152 6.67 14.15 -2.44
C ALA A 152 7.88 14.54 -1.56
N ARG A 153 8.28 15.81 -1.63
CA ARG A 153 9.55 16.33 -1.08
C ARG A 153 9.73 16.08 0.43
N GLU A 154 8.65 16.02 1.21
CA GLU A 154 8.70 15.72 2.64
C GLU A 154 9.36 14.36 2.93
N TYR A 155 9.13 13.35 2.07
CA TYR A 155 9.75 12.03 2.18
C TYR A 155 11.24 12.03 1.83
N HIS A 156 11.70 13.05 1.12
CA HIS A 156 13.11 13.25 0.86
C HIS A 156 13.80 14.02 1.99
N ASP A 157 13.21 15.14 2.41
CA ASP A 157 13.89 16.10 3.28
C ASP A 157 13.72 15.80 4.77
N THR A 158 12.59 15.21 5.17
CA THR A 158 12.21 15.08 6.58
C THR A 158 12.29 13.64 7.09
N TYR A 159 11.93 12.67 6.24
CA TYR A 159 11.86 11.28 6.63
C TYR A 159 13.09 10.50 6.18
N CYS A 160 13.57 9.54 6.98
CA CYS A 160 14.62 8.58 6.58
C CYS A 160 14.11 7.53 5.58
N TYR A 161 13.18 7.92 4.72
CA TYR A 161 12.30 7.01 3.97
C TYR A 161 13.08 6.15 2.98
N PHE A 162 13.99 6.75 2.22
CA PHE A 162 14.82 6.03 1.26
C PHE A 162 15.79 5.05 1.92
N VAL A 163 16.33 5.42 3.07
CA VAL A 163 17.19 4.54 3.88
C VAL A 163 16.37 3.34 4.38
N SER A 164 15.18 3.56 4.93
CA SER A 164 14.26 2.49 5.33
C SER A 164 13.87 1.58 4.16
N PHE A 165 13.71 2.15 2.97
CA PHE A 165 13.42 1.38 1.77
C PHE A 165 14.60 0.47 1.37
N ILE A 166 15.84 0.97 1.41
CA ILE A 166 17.05 0.15 1.19
C ILE A 166 17.08 -1.03 2.17
N TYR A 167 16.85 -0.79 3.47
CA TYR A 167 16.80 -1.87 4.47
C TYR A 167 15.73 -2.92 4.12
N SER A 168 14.56 -2.47 3.66
CA SER A 168 13.47 -3.36 3.24
C SER A 168 13.87 -4.24 2.05
N LEU A 169 14.60 -3.68 1.08
CA LEU A 169 15.11 -4.43 -0.07
C LEU A 169 16.16 -5.47 0.34
N PHE A 170 17.09 -5.09 1.21
CA PHE A 170 18.09 -6.03 1.75
C PHE A 170 17.41 -7.19 2.47
N LEU A 171 16.38 -6.91 3.27
CA LEU A 171 15.61 -7.95 3.96
C LEU A 171 14.92 -8.90 2.97
N ILE A 172 14.31 -8.37 1.91
CA ILE A 172 13.69 -9.18 0.86
C ILE A 172 14.74 -10.05 0.15
N ILE A 173 15.92 -9.49 -0.17
CA ILE A 173 17.03 -10.21 -0.80
C ILE A 173 17.50 -11.36 0.11
N ILE A 174 17.71 -11.10 1.39
CA ILE A 174 18.08 -12.13 2.38
C ILE A 174 17.03 -13.23 2.39
N PHE A 175 15.75 -12.90 2.51
CA PHE A 175 14.68 -13.90 2.50
C PHE A 175 14.58 -14.67 1.19
N ALA A 176 14.84 -14.02 0.05
CA ALA A 176 14.85 -14.68 -1.25
C ALA A 176 16.01 -15.68 -1.40
N ILE A 177 17.19 -15.35 -0.86
CA ILE A 177 18.37 -16.22 -0.84
C ILE A 177 18.13 -17.43 0.07
N PHE A 178 17.63 -17.20 1.29
CA PHE A 178 17.43 -18.26 2.29
C PHE A 178 16.06 -18.94 2.21
N LYS A 179 15.29 -18.74 1.12
CA LYS A 179 13.92 -19.23 1.00
C LYS A 179 13.74 -20.72 1.30
N GLU A 180 14.73 -21.54 0.99
CA GLU A 180 14.70 -23.00 1.19
C GLU A 180 14.93 -23.42 2.65
N GLN A 181 15.49 -22.54 3.47
CA GLN A 181 15.70 -22.78 4.90
C GLN A 181 14.45 -22.48 5.73
N PHE A 182 13.51 -21.70 5.19
CA PHE A 182 12.29 -21.35 5.90
C PHE A 182 11.26 -22.48 5.80
N LYS A 183 10.81 -22.98 6.95
CA LYS A 183 9.66 -23.87 7.04
C LYS A 183 8.38 -23.05 6.92
N LYS A 184 7.44 -23.55 6.11
CA LYS A 184 6.11 -22.97 6.00
C LYS A 184 5.43 -22.95 7.37
N SER A 185 4.96 -21.77 7.78
CA SER A 185 4.25 -21.58 9.04
C SER A 185 2.78 -21.29 8.75
N GLN A 186 1.89 -22.11 9.31
CA GLN A 186 0.44 -21.91 9.20
C GLN A 186 0.01 -20.55 9.77
N MET A 187 0.69 -20.07 10.82
CA MET A 187 0.41 -18.76 11.41
C MET A 187 0.77 -17.63 10.44
N ILE A 188 1.93 -17.72 9.79
CA ILE A 188 2.34 -16.73 8.78
C ILE A 188 1.37 -16.77 7.59
N ASP A 189 0.99 -17.95 7.10
CA ASP A 189 0.00 -18.09 6.03
C ASP A 189 -1.34 -17.44 6.41
N PHE A 190 -1.80 -17.64 7.64
CA PHE A 190 -3.01 -17.00 8.15
C PHE A 190 -2.89 -15.49 8.16
N CYS A 191 -1.81 -14.95 8.74
CA CYS A 191 -1.54 -13.51 8.74
C CYS A 191 -1.46 -12.93 7.32
N CYS A 192 -0.81 -13.63 6.39
CA CYS A 192 -0.74 -13.23 4.99
C CYS A 192 -2.12 -13.18 4.32
N LYS A 193 -3.03 -14.10 4.64
CA LYS A 193 -4.39 -14.10 4.10
C LYS A 193 -5.21 -12.88 4.53
N ILE A 194 -4.98 -12.36 5.73
CA ILE A 194 -5.73 -11.22 6.28
C ILE A 194 -4.98 -9.89 6.23
N SER A 195 -3.70 -9.88 5.83
CA SER A 195 -2.79 -8.74 5.94
C SER A 195 -3.32 -7.48 5.26
N LEU A 196 -3.87 -7.59 4.05
CA LEU A 196 -4.46 -6.47 3.31
C LEU A 196 -5.65 -5.87 4.08
N SER A 197 -6.48 -6.73 4.64
CA SER A 197 -7.65 -6.35 5.45
C SER A 197 -7.21 -5.60 6.72
N VAL A 198 -6.17 -6.12 7.39
CA VAL A 198 -5.54 -5.46 8.56
C VAL A 198 -4.99 -4.09 8.16
N TYR A 199 -4.23 -4.01 7.07
CA TYR A 199 -3.65 -2.75 6.58
C TYR A 199 -4.72 -1.69 6.29
N LEU A 200 -5.84 -2.09 5.69
CA LEU A 200 -6.93 -1.16 5.38
C LEU A 200 -7.69 -0.66 6.60
N MET A 201 -7.76 -1.46 7.67
CA MET A 201 -8.64 -1.18 8.82
C MET A 201 -7.92 -0.69 10.08
N HIS A 202 -6.62 -0.99 10.22
CA HIS A 202 -5.90 -0.73 11.47
C HIS A 202 -5.87 0.75 11.86
N MET A 203 -5.74 1.68 10.91
CA MET A 203 -5.73 3.12 11.23
C MET A 203 -7.10 3.60 11.71
N THR A 204 -8.16 3.24 11.01
CA THR A 204 -9.52 3.69 11.33
C THR A 204 -10.02 3.07 12.64
N PHE A 205 -10.04 1.74 12.72
CA PHE A 205 -10.52 1.03 13.91
C PHE A 205 -9.54 1.16 15.06
N GLY A 206 -8.22 1.18 14.80
CA GLY A 206 -7.21 1.31 15.85
C GLY A 206 -7.27 2.66 16.56
N ARG A 207 -7.37 3.77 15.81
CA ARG A 207 -7.56 5.10 16.42
C ARG A 207 -8.85 5.16 17.23
N PHE A 208 -9.96 4.67 16.67
CA PHE A 208 -11.24 4.63 17.36
C PHE A 208 -11.17 3.83 18.68
N LEU A 209 -10.66 2.60 18.64
CA LEU A 209 -10.60 1.71 19.81
C LEU A 209 -9.64 2.25 20.87
N LEU A 210 -8.46 2.76 20.49
CA LEU A 210 -7.52 3.35 21.45
C LEU A 210 -8.11 4.58 22.12
N SER A 211 -8.78 5.47 21.37
CA SER A 211 -9.47 6.63 21.96
C SER A 211 -10.61 6.21 22.87
N PHE A 212 -11.38 5.18 22.50
CA PHE A 212 -12.46 4.64 23.33
C PHE A 212 -11.92 4.05 24.63
N PHE A 213 -10.87 3.22 24.56
CA PHE A 213 -10.25 2.61 25.74
C PHE A 213 -9.57 3.63 26.65
N SER A 214 -8.96 4.66 26.07
CA SER A 214 -8.44 5.80 26.82
C SER A 214 -9.57 6.54 27.56
N TYR A 215 -10.72 6.73 26.93
CA TYR A 215 -11.88 7.38 27.57
C TYR A 215 -12.42 6.57 28.76
N ILE A 216 -12.47 5.24 28.66
CA ILE A 216 -12.86 4.38 29.78
C ILE A 216 -11.70 4.02 30.73
N SER A 217 -10.59 4.75 30.63
CA SER A 217 -9.44 4.68 31.54
C SER A 217 -8.78 3.29 31.62
N ILE A 218 -8.77 2.53 30.52
CA ILE A 218 -7.97 1.29 30.42
C ILE A 218 -6.50 1.66 30.17
N PRO A 219 -5.53 1.01 30.85
CA PRO A 219 -4.10 1.23 30.62
C PRO A 219 -3.70 1.04 29.15
N PHE A 220 -2.75 1.84 28.66
CA PHE A 220 -2.36 1.86 27.25
C PHE A 220 -1.93 0.48 26.74
N SER A 221 -1.07 -0.24 27.45
CA SER A 221 -0.56 -1.54 27.00
C SER A 221 -1.68 -2.56 26.81
N LEU A 222 -2.64 -2.60 27.73
CA LEU A 222 -3.81 -3.49 27.62
C LEU A 222 -4.72 -3.05 26.48
N SER A 223 -4.98 -1.75 26.36
CA SER A 223 -5.76 -1.15 25.27
C SER A 223 -5.17 -1.48 23.90
N PHE A 224 -3.85 -1.42 23.76
CA PHE A 224 -3.13 -1.71 22.53
C PHE A 224 -3.26 -3.18 22.13
N VAL A 225 -3.04 -4.11 23.07
CA VAL A 225 -3.18 -5.54 22.82
C VAL A 225 -4.61 -5.91 22.43
N ILE A 226 -5.61 -5.39 23.14
CA ILE A 226 -7.03 -5.63 22.82
C ILE A 226 -7.36 -5.03 21.45
N THR A 227 -6.89 -3.82 21.16
CA THR A 227 -7.11 -3.17 19.86
C THR A 227 -6.56 -3.99 18.71
N ILE A 228 -5.33 -4.51 18.82
CA ILE A 228 -4.75 -5.40 17.82
C ILE A 228 -5.61 -6.65 17.64
N ALA A 229 -5.99 -7.32 18.73
CA ALA A 229 -6.81 -8.52 18.66
C ALA A 229 -8.15 -8.27 17.94
N VAL A 230 -8.81 -7.15 18.25
CA VAL A 230 -10.07 -6.75 17.61
C VAL A 230 -9.87 -6.43 16.12
N ILE A 231 -8.80 -5.70 15.75
CA ILE A 231 -8.48 -5.42 14.34
C ILE A 231 -8.27 -6.74 13.57
N PHE A 232 -7.55 -7.70 14.13
CA PHE A 232 -7.34 -9.01 13.51
C PHE A 232 -8.66 -9.77 13.33
N LEU A 233 -9.53 -9.75 14.34
CA LEU A 233 -10.84 -10.38 14.27
C LEU A 233 -11.73 -9.76 13.19
N ILE A 234 -11.85 -8.42 13.16
CA ILE A 234 -12.61 -7.69 12.13
C ILE A 234 -12.03 -7.99 10.75
N SER A 235 -10.70 -8.01 10.64
CA SER A 235 -9.99 -8.31 9.39
C SER A 235 -10.27 -9.71 8.86
N TYR A 236 -10.31 -10.69 9.74
CA TYR A 236 -10.67 -12.07 9.42
C TYR A 236 -12.13 -12.20 8.96
N ILE A 237 -13.07 -11.60 9.69
CA ILE A 237 -14.50 -11.59 9.31
C ILE A 237 -14.68 -10.94 7.94
N HIS A 238 -14.06 -9.78 7.72
CA HIS A 238 -14.13 -9.05 6.46
C HIS A 238 -13.59 -9.87 5.28
N MET A 239 -12.45 -10.56 5.45
CA MET A 239 -11.91 -11.44 4.39
C MET A 239 -12.81 -12.65 4.09
N ASN A 240 -13.42 -13.23 5.12
CA ASN A 240 -14.37 -14.33 4.94
C ASN A 240 -15.64 -13.88 4.20
N ILE A 241 -16.15 -12.68 4.48
CA ILE A 241 -17.27 -12.11 3.74
C ILE A 241 -16.88 -11.85 2.28
N LEU A 242 -15.72 -11.21 2.05
CA LEU A 242 -15.24 -10.92 0.69
C LEU A 242 -15.04 -12.20 -0.15
N SER A 243 -14.42 -13.23 0.42
CA SER A 243 -14.21 -14.51 -0.28
C SER A 243 -15.51 -15.23 -0.63
N ARG A 244 -16.60 -14.99 0.11
CA ARG A 244 -17.94 -15.49 -0.24
C ARG A 244 -18.61 -14.68 -1.35
N ILE A 245 -18.38 -13.37 -1.41
CA ILE A 245 -18.97 -12.49 -2.43
C ILE A 245 -18.29 -12.67 -3.79
N ILE A 246 -16.98 -12.95 -3.81
CA ILE A 246 -16.18 -13.09 -5.04
C ILE A 246 -16.34 -14.48 -5.67
N ARG A 247 -16.81 -15.48 -4.91
CA ARG A 247 -17.16 -16.80 -5.42
C ARG A 247 -18.51 -16.79 -6.12
#